data_AF-A0AAU4EBF2-F1
#
_entry.id   AF-A0AAU4EBF2-F1
#
_cell.length_a   1.000
_cell.length_b   1.000
_cell.length_c   1.000
_cell.angle_alpha   90.00
_cell.angle_beta   90.00
_cell.angle_gamma   90.00
#
_symmetry.space_group_name_H-M   'P 1'
#
loop_
_entity.id
_entity.type
_entity.pdbx_description
1 polymer ?
#
loop_
_entity_poly.entity_id
_entity_poly.type
_entity_poly.pdbx_seq_one_letter_code
_entity_poly.pdbx_strand_id
1 'polypeptide(L)'
;MDNFGYVAQSAFPLVWIVVPAIGAYVRARHVTSARERLEIWQRWWAIGAFGIGSLWMTVAFLAFPDVMATAIGFPRTPFLFEIAFANLGLAIMGFRAASASARERITIGLGGGMFLWGALAGHVYQWFANGDHAPGNTGGVLVNDLLIPAVMIILAVRSRRLAAVTPPPAVTV
;
A
#
# COMPACT_ATOMS: atom_id res chain seq x y z
N MET A 1 20.78 10.65 16.01
CA MET A 1 19.53 11.31 15.56
C MET A 1 18.78 11.77 16.80
N ASP A 2 18.19 12.95 16.79
CA ASP A 2 17.36 13.41 17.91
C ASP A 2 15.99 12.70 17.90
N ASN A 3 15.24 12.79 19.01
CA ASN A 3 13.96 12.10 19.13
C ASN A 3 12.95 12.59 18.08
N PHE A 4 12.98 13.88 17.74
CA PHE A 4 12.08 14.46 16.75
C PHE A 4 12.36 13.90 15.36
N GLY A 5 13.62 13.89 14.91
CA GLY A 5 14.03 13.35 13.62
C GLY A 5 13.71 11.86 13.51
N TYR A 6 13.91 11.09 14.58
CA TYR A 6 13.54 9.68 14.61
C TYR A 6 12.04 9.47 14.39
N VAL A 7 11.20 10.19 15.15
CA VAL A 7 9.74 10.08 15.05
C VAL A 7 9.27 10.52 13.66
N ALA A 8 9.80 11.62 13.13
CA ALA A 8 9.43 12.11 11.82
C ALA A 8 9.75 11.10 10.70
N GLN A 9 10.95 10.52 10.70
CA GLN A 9 11.34 9.52 9.71
C GLN A 9 10.53 8.23 9.86
N SER A 10 10.31 7.77 11.10
CA SER A 10 9.52 6.56 11.37
C SER A 10 8.04 6.73 11.00
N ALA A 11 7.49 7.94 11.13
CA ALA A 11 6.11 8.23 10.78
C ALA A 11 5.90 8.57 9.31
N PHE A 12 6.95 9.01 8.59
CA PHE A 12 6.85 9.45 7.19
C PHE A 12 6.10 8.47 6.27
N PRO A 13 6.33 7.13 6.33
CA PRO A 13 5.61 6.19 5.48
C PRO A 13 4.08 6.27 5.61
N LEU A 14 3.54 6.73 6.75
CA LEU A 14 2.09 6.85 6.96
C LEU A 14 1.42 7.82 5.98
N VAL A 15 2.16 8.73 5.35
CA VAL A 15 1.64 9.63 4.31
C VAL A 15 0.93 8.86 3.20
N TRP A 16 1.42 7.66 2.86
CA TRP A 16 0.88 6.81 1.80
C TRP A 16 -0.46 6.19 2.14
N ILE A 17 -0.85 6.13 3.42
CA ILE A 17 -2.19 5.71 3.84
C ILE A 17 -3.07 6.91 4.13
N VAL A 18 -2.54 7.90 4.86
CA VAL A 18 -3.32 9.03 5.37
C VAL A 18 -3.81 9.92 4.23
N VAL A 19 -2.95 10.28 3.27
CA VAL A 19 -3.32 11.17 2.17
C VAL A 19 -4.42 10.55 1.29
N PRO A 20 -4.29 9.29 0.82
CA PRO A 20 -5.35 8.65 0.06
C PRO A 20 -6.64 8.44 0.84
N ALA A 21 -6.55 8.13 2.15
CA ALA A 21 -7.74 7.99 3.00
C ALA A 21 -8.49 9.31 3.16
N ILE A 22 -7.78 10.43 3.36
CA ILE A 22 -8.37 11.77 3.40
C ILE A 22 -9.01 12.10 2.05
N GLY A 23 -8.32 11.87 0.94
CA GLY A 23 -8.85 12.10 -0.41
C GLY A 23 -10.12 11.30 -0.68
N ALA A 24 -10.12 10.02 -0.32
CA ALA A 24 -11.29 9.15 -0.41
C ALA A 24 -12.45 9.64 0.45
N TYR A 25 -12.18 10.01 1.70
CA TYR A 25 -13.17 10.55 2.62
C TYR A 25 -13.81 11.83 2.08
N VAL A 26 -13.00 12.82 1.70
CA VAL A 26 -13.48 14.11 1.16
C VAL A 26 -14.32 13.88 -0.09
N ARG A 27 -13.91 12.98 -0.98
CA ARG A 27 -14.66 12.68 -2.21
C ARG A 27 -15.96 11.92 -1.94
N ALA A 28 -16.00 11.05 -0.93
CA ALA A 28 -17.14 10.18 -0.67
C ALA A 28 -18.12 10.71 0.37
N ARG A 29 -17.80 11.78 1.13
CA ARG A 29 -18.62 12.25 2.27
C ARG A 29 -20.05 12.67 1.92
N HIS A 30 -20.31 13.01 0.65
CA HIS A 30 -21.65 13.39 0.16
C HIS A 30 -22.30 12.31 -0.71
N VAL A 31 -21.65 11.15 -0.88
CA VAL A 31 -22.13 10.07 -1.74
C VAL A 31 -23.06 9.14 -0.94
N THR A 32 -24.30 9.05 -1.38
CA THR A 32 -25.33 8.21 -0.75
C THR A 32 -25.25 6.75 -1.18
N SER A 33 -24.82 6.48 -2.42
CA SER A 33 -24.67 5.13 -2.96
C SER A 33 -23.49 4.40 -2.32
N ALA A 34 -23.76 3.27 -1.66
CA ALA A 34 -22.73 2.41 -1.09
C ALA A 34 -21.75 1.88 -2.16
N ARG A 35 -22.24 1.61 -3.37
CA ARG A 35 -21.44 1.13 -4.50
C ARG A 35 -20.44 2.18 -4.96
N GLU A 36 -20.93 3.42 -5.15
CA GLU A 36 -20.09 4.53 -5.57
C GLU A 36 -19.06 4.89 -4.50
N ARG A 37 -19.46 4.91 -3.22
CA ARG A 37 -18.54 5.12 -2.10
C ARG A 37 -17.42 4.08 -2.09
N LEU A 38 -17.75 2.79 -2.22
CA LEU A 38 -16.73 1.73 -2.28
C LEU A 38 -15.79 1.90 -3.46
N GLU A 39 -16.30 2.27 -4.64
CA GLU A 39 -15.46 2.49 -5.81
C GLU A 39 -14.51 3.69 -5.64
N ILE A 40 -14.97 4.78 -5.02
CA ILE A 40 -14.12 5.93 -4.67
C ILE A 40 -12.98 5.47 -3.77
N TRP A 41 -13.31 4.82 -2.65
CA TRP A 41 -12.31 4.32 -1.71
C TRP A 41 -11.32 3.36 -2.38
N GLN A 42 -11.83 2.43 -3.21
CA GLN A 42 -10.99 1.48 -3.92
C GLN A 42 -9.99 2.17 -4.86
N ARG A 43 -10.42 3.18 -5.62
CA ARG A 43 -9.56 3.90 -6.56
C ARG A 43 -8.50 4.74 -5.86
N TRP A 44 -8.89 5.46 -4.80
CA TRP A 44 -7.93 6.22 -4.00
C TRP A 44 -6.89 5.31 -3.36
N TRP A 45 -7.32 4.16 -2.83
CA TRP A 45 -6.40 3.19 -2.25
C TRP A 45 -5.49 2.55 -3.31
N ALA A 46 -6.05 2.18 -4.46
CA ALA A 46 -5.31 1.58 -5.56
C ALA A 46 -4.26 2.51 -6.15
N ILE A 47 -4.64 3.74 -6.49
CA ILE A 47 -3.75 4.72 -7.13
C ILE A 47 -2.84 5.35 -6.09
N GLY A 48 -3.39 5.88 -5.00
CA GLY A 48 -2.64 6.66 -4.04
C GLY A 48 -1.77 5.79 -3.13
N ALA A 49 -2.41 4.90 -2.37
CA ALA A 49 -1.69 4.14 -1.36
C ALA A 49 -0.79 3.08 -1.99
N PHE A 50 -1.36 2.27 -2.89
CA PHE A 50 -0.62 1.16 -3.47
C PHE A 50 0.25 1.58 -4.66
N GLY A 51 -0.33 2.26 -5.66
CA GLY A 51 0.36 2.68 -6.88
C GLY A 51 1.48 3.70 -6.63
N ILE A 52 1.11 4.92 -6.22
CA ILE A 52 2.04 6.02 -5.99
C ILE A 52 3.00 5.69 -4.84
N GLY A 53 2.52 5.10 -3.75
CA GLY A 53 3.38 4.67 -2.64
C GLY A 53 4.50 3.73 -3.10
N SER A 54 4.17 2.68 -3.87
CA SER A 54 5.19 1.76 -4.39
C SER A 54 6.07 2.40 -5.47
N LEU A 55 5.52 3.31 -6.28
CA LEU A 55 6.31 4.06 -7.26
C LEU A 55 7.34 4.95 -6.56
N TRP A 56 6.96 5.60 -5.45
CA TRP A 56 7.89 6.38 -4.65
C TRP A 56 9.01 5.51 -4.08
N MET A 57 8.69 4.32 -3.55
CA MET A 57 9.72 3.36 -3.09
C MET A 57 10.68 2.99 -4.22
N THR A 58 10.15 2.72 -5.42
CA THR A 58 10.96 2.42 -6.62
C THR A 58 11.95 3.53 -6.91
N VAL A 59 11.47 4.78 -7.00
CA VAL A 59 12.30 5.94 -7.28
C VAL A 59 13.31 6.16 -6.16
N ALA A 60 12.91 6.03 -4.89
CA ALA A 60 13.78 6.24 -3.74
C ALA A 60 14.95 5.24 -3.72
N PHE A 61 14.69 3.95 -3.94
CA PHE A 61 15.75 2.93 -3.97
C PHE A 61 16.67 3.05 -5.19
N LEU A 62 16.17 3.50 -6.36
CA LEU A 62 17.01 3.68 -7.54
C LEU A 62 17.84 4.97 -7.50
N ALA A 63 17.24 6.08 -7.10
CA ALA A 63 17.88 7.39 -7.11
C ALA A 63 18.74 7.65 -5.87
N PHE A 64 18.36 7.11 -4.71
CA PHE A 64 19.00 7.37 -3.42
C PHE A 64 19.27 6.08 -2.62
N PRO A 65 19.98 5.08 -3.20
CA PRO A 65 20.18 3.79 -2.54
C PRO A 65 20.91 3.89 -1.20
N ASP A 66 21.87 4.80 -1.04
CA ASP A 66 22.60 4.98 0.24
C ASP A 66 21.70 5.54 1.35
N VAL A 67 20.81 6.46 0.99
CA VAL A 67 19.82 7.03 1.90
C VAL A 67 18.85 5.94 2.35
N MET A 68 18.35 5.15 1.39
CA MET A 68 17.43 4.07 1.70
C MET A 68 18.08 3.00 2.56
N ALA A 69 19.30 2.55 2.23
CA ALA A 69 20.09 1.60 3.02
C ALA A 69 20.21 2.04 4.49
N THR A 70 20.62 3.30 4.68
CA THR A 70 20.74 3.91 6.02
C THR A 70 19.39 3.98 6.74
N ALA A 71 18.33 4.39 6.03
CA ALA A 71 17.01 4.52 6.61
C ALA A 71 16.47 3.17 7.11
N ILE A 72 16.68 2.09 6.36
CA ILE A 72 16.19 0.75 6.71
C ILE A 72 17.13 -0.05 7.60
N GLY A 73 18.33 0.44 7.91
CA GLY A 73 19.28 -0.27 8.80
C GLY A 73 20.10 -1.37 8.13
N PHE A 74 20.13 -1.43 6.80
CA PHE A 74 20.84 -2.47 6.04
C PHE A 74 22.04 -1.90 5.26
N PRO A 75 23.10 -2.70 5.02
CA PRO A 75 24.17 -2.30 4.12
C PRO A 75 23.67 -2.15 2.68
N ARG A 76 24.32 -1.27 1.91
CA ARG A 76 24.06 -1.17 0.47
C ARG A 76 24.54 -2.43 -0.24
N THR A 77 23.58 -3.16 -0.81
CA THR A 77 23.82 -4.39 -1.58
C THR A 77 22.98 -4.37 -2.86
N PRO A 78 23.26 -5.25 -3.85
CA PRO A 78 22.43 -5.38 -5.06
C PRO A 78 20.94 -5.63 -4.77
N PHE A 79 20.61 -6.18 -3.59
CA PHE A 79 19.23 -6.40 -3.15
C PHE A 79 18.38 -5.12 -3.16
N LEU A 80 18.97 -3.93 -2.94
CA LEU A 80 18.21 -2.67 -3.00
C LEU A 80 17.61 -2.41 -4.39
N PHE A 81 18.31 -2.84 -5.45
CA PHE A 81 17.81 -2.76 -6.82
C PHE A 81 16.63 -3.72 -7.03
N GLU A 82 16.70 -4.92 -6.47
CA GLU A 82 15.60 -5.89 -6.52
C GLU A 82 14.37 -5.38 -5.76
N ILE A 83 14.54 -4.78 -4.57
CA ILE A 83 13.45 -4.13 -3.83
C ILE A 83 12.80 -3.05 -4.68
N ALA A 84 13.59 -2.23 -5.40
CA ALA A 84 13.05 -1.20 -6.27
C ALA A 84 12.15 -1.80 -7.37
N PHE A 85 12.58 -2.85 -8.04
CA PHE A 85 11.81 -3.47 -9.12
C PHE A 85 10.62 -4.30 -8.60
N ALA A 86 10.72 -4.89 -7.42
CA ALA A 86 9.56 -5.47 -6.74
C ALA A 86 8.48 -4.40 -6.54
N ASN A 87 8.87 -3.23 -6.01
CA ASN A 87 7.97 -2.09 -5.83
C ASN A 87 7.46 -1.51 -7.16
N LEU A 88 8.24 -1.55 -8.24
CA LEU A 88 7.77 -1.15 -9.57
C LEU A 88 6.63 -2.06 -10.05
N GLY A 89 6.78 -3.36 -9.84
CA GLY A 89 5.71 -4.33 -10.11
C GLY A 89 4.45 -4.04 -9.30
N LEU A 90 4.59 -3.75 -8.01
CA LEU A 90 3.48 -3.33 -7.15
C LEU A 90 2.82 -2.04 -7.64
N ALA A 91 3.60 -1.05 -8.06
CA ALA A 91 3.10 0.22 -8.57
C ALA A 91 2.21 0.03 -9.80
N ILE A 92 2.69 -0.75 -10.78
CA ILE A 92 1.94 -1.08 -11.99
C ILE A 92 0.63 -1.81 -11.65
N MET A 93 0.68 -2.78 -10.75
CA MET A 93 -0.52 -3.48 -10.28
C MET A 93 -1.50 -2.55 -9.55
N GLY A 94 -0.99 -1.62 -8.73
CA GLY A 94 -1.80 -0.59 -8.05
C GLY A 94 -2.55 0.30 -9.05
N PHE A 95 -1.87 0.79 -10.08
CA PHE A 95 -2.52 1.57 -11.14
C PHE A 95 -3.52 0.73 -11.94
N ARG A 96 -3.17 -0.51 -12.27
CA ARG A 96 -4.09 -1.44 -12.95
C ARG A 96 -5.36 -1.67 -12.12
N ALA A 97 -5.23 -1.76 -10.80
CA ALA A 97 -6.35 -1.99 -9.89
C ALA A 97 -7.42 -0.89 -9.94
N ALA A 98 -7.08 0.34 -10.37
CA ALA A 98 -8.03 1.45 -10.47
C ALA A 98 -9.23 1.15 -11.39
N SER A 99 -9.00 0.41 -12.48
CA SER A 99 -10.01 0.01 -13.46
C SER A 99 -10.28 -1.50 -13.50
N ALA A 100 -9.68 -2.26 -12.59
CA ALA A 100 -9.81 -3.71 -12.53
C ALA A 100 -11.15 -4.17 -11.94
N SER A 101 -11.53 -5.41 -12.27
CA SER A 101 -12.68 -6.06 -11.64
C SER A 101 -12.42 -6.33 -10.15
N ALA A 102 -13.48 -6.52 -9.35
CA ALA A 102 -13.32 -6.89 -7.94
C ALA A 102 -12.49 -8.18 -7.74
N ARG A 103 -12.63 -9.17 -8.64
CA ARG A 103 -11.83 -10.41 -8.58
C ARG A 103 -10.35 -10.14 -8.82
N GLU A 104 -10.04 -9.36 -9.84
CA GLU A 104 -8.65 -9.00 -10.17
C GLU A 104 -8.01 -8.12 -9.09
N ARG A 105 -8.77 -7.20 -8.49
CA ARG A 105 -8.33 -6.40 -7.33
C ARG A 105 -7.97 -7.27 -6.12
N ILE A 106 -8.71 -8.35 -5.86
CA ILE A 106 -8.36 -9.34 -4.82
C ILE A 106 -7.04 -10.03 -5.18
N THR A 107 -6.87 -10.50 -6.42
CA THR A 107 -5.61 -11.12 -6.87
C THR A 107 -4.43 -10.17 -6.73
N ILE A 108 -4.59 -8.91 -7.15
CA ILE A 108 -3.57 -7.86 -7.01
C ILE A 108 -3.23 -7.63 -5.53
N GLY A 109 -4.25 -7.52 -4.66
CA GLY A 109 -4.04 -7.35 -3.22
C GLY A 109 -3.32 -8.54 -2.58
N LEU A 110 -3.62 -9.77 -3.00
CA LEU A 110 -2.92 -10.97 -2.53
C LEU A 110 -1.47 -11.01 -3.01
N GLY A 111 -1.22 -10.72 -4.30
CA GLY A 111 0.13 -10.65 -4.86
C GLY A 111 0.98 -9.58 -4.17
N GLY A 112 0.42 -8.39 -3.97
CA GLY A 112 1.03 -7.33 -3.16
C GLY A 112 1.29 -7.75 -1.72
N GLY A 113 0.32 -8.44 -1.12
CA GLY A 113 0.42 -8.97 0.23
C GLY A 113 1.56 -9.96 0.41
N MET A 114 1.87 -10.82 -0.57
CA MET A 114 2.99 -11.77 -0.42
C MET A 114 4.33 -11.06 -0.27
N PHE A 115 4.55 -9.97 -1.00
CA PHE A 115 5.75 -9.15 -0.83
C PHE A 115 5.70 -8.35 0.47
N LEU A 116 4.64 -7.55 0.67
CA LEU A 116 4.56 -6.62 1.79
C LEU A 116 4.42 -7.32 3.15
N TRP A 117 3.62 -8.38 3.27
CA TRP A 117 3.54 -9.14 4.52
C TRP A 117 4.82 -9.94 4.80
N GLY A 118 5.54 -10.37 3.75
CA GLY A 118 6.88 -10.92 3.89
C GLY A 118 7.86 -9.88 4.45
N ALA A 119 7.84 -8.66 3.91
CA ALA A 119 8.62 -7.54 4.42
C ALA A 119 8.26 -7.20 5.87
N LEU A 120 6.96 -7.12 6.21
CA LEU A 120 6.48 -6.92 7.58
C LEU A 120 7.05 -7.95 8.55
N ALA A 121 6.98 -9.24 8.20
CA ALA A 121 7.54 -10.31 9.03
C ALA A 121 9.07 -10.14 9.18
N GLY A 122 9.75 -9.76 8.10
CA GLY A 122 11.16 -9.40 8.12
C GLY A 122 11.47 -8.25 9.06
N HIS A 123 10.76 -7.12 8.95
CA HIS A 123 10.92 -5.95 9.82
C HIS A 123 10.72 -6.31 11.30
N VAL A 124 9.65 -7.06 11.62
CA VAL A 124 9.39 -7.52 12.99
C VAL A 124 10.53 -8.40 13.49
N TYR A 125 11.02 -9.35 12.67
CA TYR A 125 12.14 -10.20 13.04
C TYR A 125 13.41 -9.37 13.29
N GLN A 126 13.77 -8.45 12.40
CA GLN A 126 14.95 -7.59 12.56
C GLN A 126 14.85 -6.71 13.80
N TRP A 127 13.67 -6.17 14.06
CA TRP A 127 13.43 -5.34 15.23
C TRP A 127 13.65 -6.11 16.54
N PHE A 128 13.04 -7.29 16.69
CA PHE A 128 13.11 -8.02 17.97
C PHE A 128 14.36 -8.90 18.10
N ALA A 129 14.76 -9.60 17.04
CA ALA A 129 15.85 -10.57 17.10
C ALA A 129 17.23 -9.92 16.93
N ASN A 130 17.32 -8.87 16.10
CA ASN A 130 18.60 -8.24 15.76
C ASN A 130 18.74 -6.81 16.32
N GLY A 131 17.74 -6.29 17.03
CA GLY A 131 17.79 -4.97 17.64
C GLY A 131 17.83 -3.82 16.62
N ASP A 132 17.34 -4.05 15.39
CA ASP A 132 17.31 -3.03 14.36
C ASP A 132 16.15 -2.06 14.60
N HIS A 133 16.50 -0.93 15.21
CA HIS A 133 15.59 0.17 15.48
C HIS A 133 15.67 1.28 14.43
N ALA A 134 16.21 1.04 13.24
CA ALA A 134 16.25 2.05 12.19
C ALA A 134 14.84 2.57 11.86
N PRO A 135 14.68 3.88 11.59
CA PRO A 135 13.37 4.50 11.42
C PRO A 135 12.62 3.99 10.19
N GLY A 136 13.33 3.56 9.14
CA GLY A 136 12.76 2.91 7.96
C GLY A 136 12.51 1.41 8.13
N ASN A 137 12.93 0.82 9.25
CA ASN A 137 12.67 -0.59 9.61
C ASN A 137 11.53 -0.73 10.64
N THR A 138 11.11 0.38 11.25
CA THR A 138 10.12 0.40 12.33
C THR A 138 9.05 1.47 12.10
N GLY A 139 7.96 1.45 12.88
CA GLY A 139 6.92 2.47 12.80
C GLY A 139 6.02 2.34 11.56
N GLY A 140 5.93 3.40 10.76
CA GLY A 140 4.95 3.55 9.69
C GLY A 140 5.06 2.52 8.57
N VAL A 141 6.26 1.98 8.33
CA VAL A 141 6.47 0.92 7.33
C VAL A 141 5.67 -0.34 7.69
N LEU A 142 5.64 -0.72 8.97
CA LEU A 142 4.88 -1.88 9.45
C LEU A 142 3.38 -1.72 9.19
N VAL A 143 2.88 -0.48 9.34
CA VAL A 143 1.48 -0.14 9.11
C VAL A 143 1.16 -0.23 7.61
N ASN A 144 2.04 0.30 6.76
CA ASN A 144 1.88 0.22 5.30
C ASN A 144 1.86 -1.23 4.82
N ASP A 145 2.85 -2.01 5.23
CA ASP A 145 3.03 -3.39 4.79
C ASP A 145 1.83 -4.26 5.16
N LEU A 146 1.25 -4.02 6.34
CA LEU A 146 0.03 -4.69 6.76
C LEU A 146 -1.20 -4.19 5.99
N LEU A 147 -1.45 -2.88 6.03
CA LEU A 147 -2.76 -2.31 5.70
C LEU A 147 -2.97 -2.10 4.21
N ILE A 148 -1.96 -1.74 3.43
CA ILE A 148 -2.12 -1.49 1.99
C ILE A 148 -2.74 -2.71 1.27
N PRO A 149 -2.17 -3.93 1.37
CA PRO A 149 -2.76 -5.10 0.72
C PRO A 149 -4.07 -5.54 1.41
N ALA A 150 -4.15 -5.48 2.74
CA ALA A 150 -5.36 -5.90 3.46
C ALA A 150 -6.57 -5.05 3.10
N VAL A 151 -6.44 -3.73 3.08
CA VAL A 151 -7.54 -2.80 2.73
C VAL A 151 -7.90 -2.94 1.25
N MET A 152 -6.92 -3.12 0.35
CA MET A 152 -7.18 -3.40 -1.07
C MET A 152 -8.11 -4.62 -1.23
N ILE A 153 -7.80 -5.73 -0.53
CA ILE A 153 -8.59 -6.96 -0.54
C ILE A 153 -9.97 -6.73 0.09
N ILE A 154 -10.05 -6.09 1.26
CA ILE A 154 -11.31 -5.86 1.97
C ILE A 154 -12.29 -5.03 1.13
N LEU A 155 -11.82 -3.95 0.51
CA LEU A 155 -12.64 -3.11 -0.37
C LEU A 155 -13.16 -3.91 -1.58
N ALA A 156 -12.30 -4.72 -2.19
CA ALA A 156 -12.66 -5.51 -3.37
C ALA A 156 -13.65 -6.63 -3.01
N VAL A 157 -13.47 -7.30 -1.88
CA VAL A 157 -14.43 -8.30 -1.36
C VAL A 157 -15.78 -7.67 -1.08
N ARG A 158 -15.81 -6.49 -0.45
CA ARG A 158 -17.06 -5.75 -0.19
C ARG A 158 -17.76 -5.35 -1.48
N SER A 159 -17.02 -4.85 -2.48
CA SER A 159 -17.55 -4.52 -3.80
C SER A 159 -18.17 -5.74 -4.49
N ARG A 160 -17.48 -6.89 -4.46
CA ARG A 160 -18.00 -8.16 -5.01
C ARG A 160 -19.29 -8.62 -4.34
N ARG A 161 -19.36 -8.53 -3.01
CA ARG A 161 -20.57 -8.90 -2.24
C ARG A 161 -21.75 -7.99 -2.59
N LEU A 162 -21.52 -6.69 -2.71
CA LEU A 162 -22.58 -5.74 -3.06
C LEU A 162 -23.12 -5.96 -4.49
N ALA A 163 -22.27 -6.36 -5.43
CA ALA A 163 -22.71 -6.70 -6.78
C ALA A 163 -23.58 -7.97 -6.82
N ALA A 164 -23.30 -8.96 -5.96
CA ALA A 164 -24.10 -10.18 -5.87
C ALA A 164 -25.51 -9.97 -5.28
N VAL A 165 -25.67 -8.99 -4.38
CA VAL A 165 -26.95 -8.68 -3.72
C VAL A 165 -27.86 -7.80 -4.60
N THR A 166 -27.31 -7.04 -5.54
CA THR A 166 -28.08 -6.15 -6.43
C THR A 166 -27.73 -6.46 -7.88
N PRO A 167 -28.35 -7.51 -8.47
CA PRO A 167 -28.19 -7.81 -9.89
C PRO A 167 -28.63 -6.60 -10.73
N PRO A 168 -28.01 -6.36 -11.89
CA PRO A 168 -28.51 -5.36 -12.82
C PRO A 168 -29.98 -5.67 -13.20
N PRO A 169 -30.82 -4.65 -13.44
CA PRO A 169 -32.18 -4.87 -13.90
C PRO A 169 -32.15 -5.76 -15.15
N ALA A 170 -33.05 -6.75 -15.20
CA ALA A 170 -33.17 -7.61 -16.36
C ALA A 170 -33.41 -6.75 -17.60
N VAL A 171 -32.54 -6.88 -18.59
CA VAL A 171 -32.73 -6.24 -19.88
C VAL A 171 -33.98 -6.88 -20.49
N THR A 172 -35.11 -6.18 -20.43
CA THR A 172 -36.28 -6.53 -21.23
C THR A 172 -35.94 -6.20 -22.68
N VAL A 173 -35.64 -7.26 -23.46
CA VAL A 173 -35.54 -7.20 -24.92
C VAL A 173 -36.93 -7.14 -25.52
#